data_AF-F4HKI8-F1
#
_entry.id   AF-F4HKI8-F1
#
_cell.length_a   1.000
_cell.length_b   1.000
_cell.length_c   1.000
_cell.angle_alpha   90.00
_cell.angle_beta   90.00
_cell.angle_gamma   90.00
#
_symmetry.space_group_name_H-M   'P 1'
#
loop_
_entity.id
_entity.type
_entity.pdbx_description
1 polymer ?
#
loop_
_entity_poly.entity_id
_entity_poly.type
_entity_poly.pdbx_seq_one_letter_code
_entity_poly.pdbx_strand_id
1 'polypeptide(L)'
;MRQSKIYRGFAVINYSPKNIKERGFKKTVRINIHQFSPEPLQKRFTIQGSNRQFYYWKVDWSLSWVPQDYIEVPVLIVDNKYSSSGVINAWIDITEEHYTEFGLTVAYGYKISEKESPSLDIYEKDSSIQGKFYFSRSLLLKPEEKGYIYIYAKPYHLHEKEYYCTAGLENCVPTGKERILEGVNDIKTVGNKEIVGGSSEGLPSSDIMKLIYKGTAMRYSDSLGVDESKSLALLISDASGSCLIDFGIGIPIGALAVALSGGTIPAWVAGLSIGIHYDSSSSLNIYGGIQNYGEWGGIGEDISEYIYVGVSDYTYHVGACDTQVPIGIYIEAL
;
A
#
# COMPACT_ATOMS: atom_id res chain seq x y z
N MET A 1 28.75 -0.33 -38.74
CA MET A 1 28.27 0.39 -37.54
C MET A 1 27.60 -0.62 -36.61
N ARG A 2 28.10 -0.81 -35.38
CA ARG A 2 27.46 -1.71 -34.40
C ARG A 2 26.25 -1.00 -33.80
N GLN A 3 25.07 -1.62 -33.84
CA GLN A 3 23.90 -1.17 -33.10
C GLN A 3 24.14 -1.39 -31.60
N SER A 4 24.19 -0.32 -30.82
CA SER A 4 24.20 -0.39 -29.36
C SER A 4 22.76 -0.47 -28.85
N LYS A 5 22.44 -1.50 -28.07
CA LYS A 5 21.16 -1.63 -27.37
C LYS A 5 21.21 -0.81 -26.08
N ILE A 6 20.15 -0.04 -25.82
CA ILE A 6 19.98 0.74 -24.59
C ILE A 6 18.97 -0.02 -23.72
N TYR A 7 19.32 -0.26 -22.46
CA TYR A 7 18.46 -0.95 -21.49
C TYR A 7 18.02 0.06 -20.43
N ARG A 8 16.74 0.03 -20.04
CA ARG A 8 16.23 0.76 -18.87
C ARG A 8 16.18 -0.20 -17.69
N GLY A 9 16.84 0.17 -16.60
CA GLY A 9 16.79 -0.56 -15.33
C GLY A 9 16.77 0.40 -14.16
N PHE A 10 16.18 -0.04 -13.05
CA PHE A 10 16.17 0.68 -11.78
C PHE A 10 16.78 -0.22 -10.71
N ALA A 11 17.32 0.39 -9.66
CA ALA A 11 17.70 -0.29 -8.44
C ALA A 11 17.23 0.57 -7.27
N VAL A 12 16.43 -0.01 -6.39
CA VAL A 12 16.01 0.64 -5.16
C VAL A 12 17.14 0.50 -4.15
N ILE A 13 17.52 1.62 -3.54
CA ILE A 13 18.60 1.66 -2.56
C ILE A 13 18.01 2.11 -1.23
N ASN A 14 17.67 1.14 -0.39
CA ASN A 14 17.29 1.41 1.00
C ASN A 14 18.55 1.82 1.80
N TYR A 15 18.43 2.91 2.56
CA TYR A 15 19.48 3.37 3.48
C TYR A 15 18.87 3.96 4.75
N SER A 16 19.59 3.84 5.86
CA SER A 16 19.27 4.55 7.10
C SER A 16 19.87 5.96 7.07
N PRO A 17 19.09 7.01 7.39
CA PRO A 17 19.60 8.39 7.49
C PRO A 17 20.80 8.53 8.44
N LYS A 18 20.87 7.69 9.47
CA LYS A 18 21.98 7.67 10.44
C LYS A 18 23.30 7.26 9.79
N ASN A 19 23.27 6.29 8.89
CA ASN A 19 24.46 5.78 8.18
C ASN A 19 25.05 6.79 7.19
N ILE A 20 24.21 7.65 6.59
CA ILE A 20 24.66 8.72 5.69
C ILE A 20 25.47 9.77 6.45
N LYS A 21 24.96 10.20 7.61
CA LYS A 21 25.61 11.24 8.42
C LYS A 21 26.95 10.82 9.00
N GLU A 22 27.11 9.54 9.36
CA GLU A 22 28.31 9.08 10.06
C GLU A 22 29.46 8.65 9.13
N ARG A 23 29.17 8.13 7.92
CA ARG A 23 30.20 7.46 7.09
C ARG A 23 30.20 7.89 5.62
N GLY A 24 29.25 8.74 5.21
CA GLY A 24 28.93 8.92 3.80
C GLY A 24 28.32 7.65 3.19
N PHE A 25 27.77 7.77 2.00
CA PHE A 25 27.06 6.66 1.35
C PHE A 25 27.74 6.26 0.03
N LYS A 26 28.19 5.00 -0.06
CA LYS A 26 28.68 4.39 -1.30
C LYS A 26 28.22 2.94 -1.38
N LYS A 27 27.23 2.64 -2.24
CA LYS A 27 26.73 1.28 -2.51
C LYS A 27 26.94 0.94 -3.98
N THR A 28 27.62 -0.17 -4.25
CA THR A 28 27.79 -0.69 -5.60
C THR A 28 26.59 -1.55 -5.95
N VAL A 29 25.81 -1.12 -6.95
CA VAL A 29 24.68 -1.88 -7.47
C VAL A 29 25.15 -2.71 -8.67
N ARG A 30 24.89 -4.02 -8.67
CA ARG A 30 25.08 -4.88 -9.83
C ARG A 30 23.75 -4.98 -10.58
N ILE A 31 23.72 -4.48 -11.81
CA ILE A 31 22.54 -4.53 -12.67
C ILE A 31 22.67 -5.71 -13.63
N ASN A 32 21.73 -6.66 -13.58
CA ASN A 32 21.67 -7.76 -14.55
C ASN A 32 20.91 -7.33 -15.80
N ILE A 33 21.64 -6.92 -16.83
CA ILE A 33 21.06 -6.39 -18.08
C ILE A 33 20.24 -7.41 -18.89
N HIS A 34 20.34 -8.70 -18.59
CA HIS A 34 19.61 -9.76 -19.30
C HIS A 34 18.15 -9.93 -18.83
N GLN A 35 17.75 -9.26 -17.75
CA GLN A 35 16.38 -9.33 -17.21
C GLN A 35 15.47 -8.19 -17.69
N PHE A 36 15.98 -7.22 -18.44
CA PHE A 36 15.15 -6.12 -18.96
C PHE A 36 14.55 -6.47 -20.33
N SER A 37 13.26 -6.17 -20.50
CA SER A 37 12.58 -6.31 -21.79
C SER A 37 13.27 -5.44 -22.86
N PRO A 38 13.65 -6.00 -24.02
CA PRO A 38 14.39 -5.28 -25.04
C PRO A 38 13.42 -4.46 -25.92
N GLU A 39 12.84 -3.38 -25.40
CA GLU A 39 12.19 -2.39 -26.26
C GLU A 39 13.24 -1.45 -26.85
N PRO A 40 13.49 -1.49 -28.18
CA PRO A 40 14.49 -0.64 -28.79
C PRO A 40 13.95 0.80 -28.92
N LEU A 41 14.63 1.76 -28.31
CA LEU A 41 14.48 3.18 -28.65
C LEU A 41 14.89 3.39 -30.11
N GLN A 42 13.93 3.66 -31.01
CA GLN A 42 14.14 3.80 -32.47
C GLN A 42 14.84 5.10 -32.91
N LYS A 43 15.83 5.64 -32.18
CA LYS A 43 16.61 6.80 -32.66
C LYS A 43 18.12 6.51 -32.66
N ARG A 44 18.73 6.69 -33.84
CA ARG A 44 20.19 6.62 -34.05
C ARG A 44 20.84 7.84 -33.40
N PHE A 45 21.81 7.62 -32.51
CA PHE A 45 22.67 8.68 -31.97
C PHE A 45 24.14 8.35 -32.28
N THR A 46 24.88 9.35 -32.76
CA THR A 46 26.33 9.30 -32.98
C THR A 46 27.04 9.78 -31.72
N ILE A 47 27.86 8.93 -31.10
CA ILE A 47 28.56 9.26 -29.85
C ILE A 47 29.94 9.85 -30.21
N GLN A 48 30.13 11.15 -29.96
CA GLN A 48 31.44 11.80 -29.89
C GLN A 48 31.52 12.61 -28.59
N GLY A 49 32.60 12.41 -27.83
CA GLY A 49 32.88 13.09 -26.55
C GLY A 49 32.15 12.47 -25.35
N SER A 50 32.74 12.52 -24.16
CA SER A 50 32.17 11.94 -22.92
C SER A 50 30.96 12.73 -22.39
N ASN A 51 29.93 12.89 -23.22
CA ASN A 51 28.65 13.48 -22.87
C ASN A 51 27.81 12.41 -22.18
N ARG A 52 28.04 12.18 -20.88
CA ARG A 52 27.17 11.31 -20.08
C ARG A 52 25.80 11.97 -20.01
N GLN A 53 24.90 11.54 -20.89
CA GLN A 53 23.48 11.81 -20.80
C GLN A 53 22.88 10.76 -19.88
N PHE A 54 22.14 11.19 -18.88
CA PHE A 54 21.48 10.27 -17.95
C PHE A 54 20.16 10.87 -17.45
N TYR A 55 19.27 9.98 -17.04
CA TYR A 55 18.05 10.34 -16.32
C TYR A 55 18.27 10.14 -14.84
N TYR A 56 17.73 11.02 -14.02
CA TYR A 56 17.68 10.81 -12.58
C TYR A 56 16.34 11.26 -12.02
N TRP A 57 15.91 10.59 -10.96
CA TRP A 57 14.70 10.92 -10.22
C TRP A 57 15.09 11.75 -9.01
N LYS A 58 14.36 12.83 -8.77
CA LYS A 58 14.55 13.71 -7.63
C LYS A 58 13.26 13.82 -6.85
N VAL A 59 13.34 13.57 -5.53
CA VAL A 59 12.23 13.78 -4.62
C VAL A 59 11.88 15.27 -4.56
N ASP A 60 10.59 15.55 -4.77
CA ASP A 60 9.97 16.83 -4.53
C ASP A 60 9.36 16.82 -3.12
N TRP A 61 10.13 17.30 -2.15
CA TRP A 61 9.70 17.37 -0.75
C TRP A 61 8.50 18.28 -0.51
N SER A 62 8.15 19.17 -1.46
CA SER A 62 6.93 19.98 -1.36
C SER A 62 5.66 19.17 -1.59
N LEU A 63 5.78 17.99 -2.21
CA LEU A 63 4.68 17.07 -2.52
C LEU A 63 4.91 15.69 -1.88
N SER A 64 5.84 15.58 -0.93
CA SER A 64 6.17 14.33 -0.25
C SER A 64 5.87 14.44 1.24
N TRP A 65 5.59 13.30 1.86
CA TRP A 65 5.32 13.21 3.29
C TRP A 65 5.94 11.95 3.89
N VAL A 66 6.58 12.14 5.04
CA VAL A 66 7.11 11.07 5.88
C VAL A 66 6.89 11.50 7.33
N PRO A 67 6.27 10.68 8.19
CA PRO A 67 6.12 11.00 9.60
C PRO A 67 7.48 10.93 10.31
N GLN A 68 7.69 11.81 11.28
CA GLN A 68 8.93 11.82 12.08
C GLN A 68 9.01 10.60 13.00
N ASP A 69 7.88 10.27 13.62
CA ASP A 69 7.71 9.15 14.54
C ASP A 69 6.78 8.07 13.98
N TYR A 70 6.66 6.96 14.69
CA TYR A 70 5.67 5.94 14.36
C TYR A 70 4.27 6.51 14.58
N ILE A 71 3.38 6.25 13.64
CA ILE A 71 1.97 6.62 13.72
C ILE A 71 1.10 5.37 13.70
N GLU A 72 -0.14 5.52 14.13
CA GLU A 72 -1.15 4.47 13.99
C GLU A 72 -1.55 4.35 12.51
N VAL A 73 -1.36 3.16 11.97
CA VAL A 73 -1.68 2.82 10.60
C VAL A 73 -2.79 1.76 10.64
N PRO A 74 -4.02 2.09 10.23
CA PRO A 74 -5.12 1.15 10.23
C PRO A 74 -4.89 0.05 9.20
N VAL A 75 -5.13 -1.20 9.60
CA VAL A 75 -4.99 -2.39 8.76
C VAL A 75 -6.31 -3.13 8.56
N LEU A 76 -7.29 -2.93 9.44
CA LEU A 76 -8.67 -3.43 9.31
C LEU A 76 -9.59 -2.43 9.99
N ILE A 77 -10.66 -2.01 9.32
CA ILE A 77 -11.67 -1.09 9.85
C ILE A 77 -13.03 -1.77 9.71
N VAL A 78 -13.80 -1.89 10.79
CA VAL A 78 -15.08 -2.59 10.76
C VAL A 78 -16.17 -1.69 11.34
N ASP A 79 -17.29 -1.61 10.63
CA ASP A 79 -18.49 -0.88 11.01
C ASP A 79 -19.66 -1.88 11.07
N ASN A 80 -20.05 -2.28 12.28
CA ASN A 80 -21.27 -3.06 12.49
C ASN A 80 -22.44 -2.07 12.58
N LYS A 81 -23.08 -1.83 11.43
CA LYS A 81 -23.75 -0.56 11.18
C LYS A 81 -25.17 -0.46 11.76
N TYR A 82 -25.86 -1.59 11.86
CA TYR A 82 -27.29 -1.62 12.19
C TYR A 82 -27.55 -2.13 13.59
N SER A 83 -28.68 -1.68 14.15
CA SER A 83 -29.18 -2.11 15.46
C SER A 83 -29.77 -3.51 15.46
N SER A 84 -30.34 -3.94 14.33
CA SER A 84 -30.70 -5.34 14.08
C SER A 84 -29.51 -5.97 13.35
N SER A 85 -28.61 -6.56 14.12
CA SER A 85 -27.37 -7.19 13.66
C SER A 85 -26.90 -8.22 14.69
N GLY A 86 -26.14 -9.22 14.25
CA GLY A 86 -25.36 -10.09 15.11
C GLY A 86 -24.14 -9.39 15.73
N VAL A 87 -23.52 -10.06 16.70
CA VAL A 87 -22.22 -9.64 17.21
C VAL A 87 -21.13 -10.08 16.24
N ILE A 88 -20.33 -9.14 15.76
CA ILE A 88 -19.28 -9.37 14.77
C ILE A 88 -17.93 -9.49 15.45
N ASN A 89 -17.17 -10.55 15.15
CA ASN A 89 -15.76 -10.64 15.49
C ASN A 89 -14.91 -10.58 14.22
N ALA A 90 -13.99 -9.63 14.17
CA ALA A 90 -13.04 -9.50 13.05
C ALA A 90 -11.61 -9.50 13.58
N TRP A 91 -10.69 -10.13 12.86
CA TRP A 91 -9.32 -10.30 13.34
C TRP A 91 -8.30 -10.34 12.21
N ILE A 92 -7.06 -9.99 12.56
CA ILE A 92 -5.87 -10.14 11.72
C ILE A 92 -4.84 -10.95 12.50
N ASP A 93 -4.22 -11.89 11.81
CA ASP A 93 -3.08 -12.63 12.31
C ASP A 93 -1.90 -12.49 11.33
N ILE A 94 -0.71 -12.32 11.90
CA ILE A 94 0.59 -12.36 11.24
C ILE A 94 1.46 -13.33 12.01
N THR A 95 1.93 -14.37 11.33
CA THR A 95 2.70 -15.45 11.93
C THR A 95 4.16 -15.36 11.48
N GLU A 96 5.08 -15.77 12.37
CA GLU A 96 6.52 -15.74 12.09
C GLU A 96 7.00 -16.90 11.20
N GLU A 97 6.11 -17.83 10.87
CA GLU A 97 6.39 -18.99 10.01
C GLU A 97 6.78 -18.54 8.59
N HIS A 98 6.13 -17.49 8.11
CA HIS A 98 6.32 -16.91 6.78
C HIS A 98 6.95 -15.52 6.85
N TYR A 99 7.54 -15.06 5.74
CA TYR A 99 7.91 -13.66 5.62
C TYR A 99 6.67 -12.84 5.30
N THR A 100 6.43 -11.79 6.06
CA THR A 100 5.47 -10.74 5.73
C THR A 100 6.18 -9.68 4.91
N GLU A 101 5.53 -9.27 3.84
CA GLU A 101 5.95 -8.25 2.92
C GLU A 101 4.99 -7.07 3.00
N PHE A 102 5.55 -5.89 3.20
CA PHE A 102 4.85 -4.62 3.05
C PHE A 102 5.19 -4.11 1.66
N GLY A 103 4.22 -4.16 0.76
CA GLY A 103 4.39 -3.82 -0.65
C GLY A 103 4.91 -2.41 -0.87
N LEU A 104 5.41 -2.17 -2.08
CA LEU A 104 5.76 -0.85 -2.58
C LEU A 104 4.86 -0.53 -3.77
N THR A 105 4.03 0.49 -3.62
CA THR A 105 3.21 1.01 -4.71
C THR A 105 3.98 2.09 -5.45
N VAL A 106 3.99 1.98 -6.79
CA VAL A 106 4.62 2.93 -7.70
C VAL A 106 3.61 3.42 -8.72
N ALA A 107 3.21 4.68 -8.63
CA ALA A 107 2.33 5.31 -9.60
C ALA A 107 3.13 6.21 -10.55
N TYR A 108 2.98 6.03 -11.86
CA TYR A 108 3.63 6.84 -12.89
C TYR A 108 2.64 7.75 -13.60
N GLY A 109 3.14 8.87 -14.13
CA GLY A 109 2.35 9.77 -14.94
C GLY A 109 3.16 10.92 -15.49
N TYR A 110 2.48 11.78 -16.25
CA TYR A 110 3.09 12.96 -16.87
C TYR A 110 2.49 14.24 -16.28
N LYS A 111 3.35 15.09 -15.71
CA LYS A 111 3.00 16.35 -15.04
C LYS A 111 1.85 16.16 -14.05
N ILE A 112 1.98 15.14 -13.21
CA ILE A 112 0.96 14.73 -12.24
C ILE A 112 0.70 15.89 -11.25
N SER A 113 1.78 16.54 -10.79
CA SER A 113 1.75 17.67 -9.87
C SER A 113 0.98 18.90 -10.38
N GLU A 114 0.72 18.98 -11.69
CA GLU A 114 0.00 20.09 -12.33
C GLU A 114 -1.49 19.78 -12.55
N LYS A 115 -1.99 18.63 -12.07
CA LYS A 115 -3.33 18.12 -12.38
C LYS A 115 -4.16 17.84 -11.12
N GLU A 116 -5.43 18.20 -11.16
CA GLU A 116 -6.40 17.88 -10.11
C GLU A 116 -6.86 16.41 -10.15
N SER A 117 -6.89 15.81 -11.34
CA SER A 117 -7.24 14.40 -11.57
C SER A 117 -6.31 13.79 -12.62
N PRO A 118 -5.09 13.38 -12.23
CA PRO A 118 -4.13 12.79 -13.17
C PRO A 118 -4.51 11.37 -13.58
N SER A 119 -4.17 11.01 -14.82
CA SER A 119 -4.11 9.62 -15.27
C SER A 119 -2.81 9.00 -14.77
N LEU A 120 -2.91 7.84 -14.12
CA LEU A 120 -1.79 7.16 -13.48
C LEU A 120 -1.70 5.72 -13.98
N ASP A 121 -0.47 5.28 -14.23
CA ASP A 121 -0.15 3.85 -14.38
C ASP A 121 0.40 3.36 -13.03
N ILE A 122 -0.38 2.57 -12.30
CA ILE A 122 -0.07 2.20 -10.91
C ILE A 122 0.37 0.75 -10.87
N TYR A 123 1.48 0.49 -10.19
CA TYR A 123 2.05 -0.84 -10.04
C TYR A 123 2.29 -1.16 -8.57
N GLU A 124 1.95 -2.36 -8.14
CA GLU A 124 2.58 -2.93 -6.95
C GLU A 124 3.90 -3.57 -7.39
N LYS A 125 5.00 -3.26 -6.69
CA LYS A 125 6.32 -3.63 -7.16
C LYS A 125 7.30 -3.81 -6.02
N ASP A 126 7.73 -5.05 -5.83
CA ASP A 126 8.62 -5.45 -4.75
C ASP A 126 8.03 -5.07 -3.37
N SER A 127 8.75 -5.40 -2.30
CA SER A 127 8.40 -4.99 -0.95
C SER A 127 9.26 -3.82 -0.48
N SER A 128 8.64 -2.85 0.20
CA SER A 128 9.33 -1.77 0.91
C SER A 128 10.03 -2.30 2.18
N ILE A 129 9.38 -3.23 2.88
CA ILE A 129 9.92 -4.00 4.01
C ILE A 129 9.55 -5.47 3.83
N GLN A 130 10.48 -6.35 4.16
CA GLN A 130 10.25 -7.78 4.26
C GLN A 130 10.86 -8.32 5.57
N GLY A 131 10.13 -9.17 6.27
CA GLY A 131 10.61 -9.77 7.50
C GLY A 131 9.65 -10.82 8.06
N LYS A 132 10.14 -11.64 8.99
CA LYS A 132 9.27 -12.50 9.81
C LYS A 132 8.77 -11.67 10.97
N PHE A 133 7.45 -11.51 11.08
CA PHE A 133 6.81 -10.73 12.12
C PHE A 133 5.74 -11.56 12.83
N TYR A 134 5.37 -11.13 14.02
CA TYR A 134 4.21 -11.66 14.72
C TYR A 134 3.25 -10.54 15.07
N PHE A 135 1.96 -10.74 14.81
CA PHE A 135 0.89 -9.82 15.19
C PHE A 135 -0.42 -10.58 15.27
N SER A 136 -1.22 -10.38 16.31
CA SER A 136 -2.57 -10.97 16.37
C SER A 136 -3.46 -10.06 17.16
N ARG A 137 -4.54 -9.59 16.54
CA ARG A 137 -5.53 -8.72 17.19
C ARG A 137 -6.91 -9.05 16.66
N SER A 138 -7.90 -8.88 17.52
CA SER A 138 -9.32 -9.00 17.17
C SER A 138 -10.11 -7.79 17.64
N LEU A 139 -11.30 -7.64 17.06
CA LEU A 139 -12.33 -6.66 17.37
C LEU A 139 -13.63 -7.43 17.55
N LEU A 140 -14.27 -7.22 18.69
CA LEU A 140 -15.62 -7.70 18.92
C LEU A 140 -16.56 -6.50 18.93
N LEU A 141 -17.50 -6.46 17.98
CA LEU A 141 -18.38 -5.31 17.74
C LEU A 141 -19.84 -5.73 17.84
N LYS A 142 -20.55 -5.10 18.77
CA LYS A 142 -22.01 -5.22 18.89
C LYS A 142 -22.70 -4.42 17.79
N PRO A 143 -24.03 -4.57 17.64
CA PRO A 143 -24.83 -3.68 16.80
C PRO A 143 -24.51 -2.20 17.06
N GLU A 144 -24.38 -1.44 15.98
CA GLU A 144 -24.03 0.00 15.95
C GLU A 144 -22.62 0.36 16.49
N GLU A 145 -21.77 -0.63 16.78
CA GLU A 145 -20.37 -0.41 17.15
C GLU A 145 -19.45 -0.48 15.94
N LYS A 146 -18.34 0.25 16.04
CA LYS A 146 -17.27 0.28 15.05
C LYS A 146 -15.93 0.26 15.72
N GLY A 147 -14.95 -0.28 15.02
CA GLY A 147 -13.61 -0.44 15.54
C GLY A 147 -12.59 -0.58 14.43
N TYR A 148 -11.32 -0.46 14.78
CA TYR A 148 -10.23 -0.73 13.84
C TYR A 148 -9.03 -1.36 14.53
N ILE A 149 -8.32 -2.19 13.77
CA ILE A 149 -7.02 -2.75 14.14
C ILE A 149 -5.95 -1.90 13.47
N TYR A 150 -4.90 -1.57 14.23
CA TYR A 150 -3.80 -0.76 13.74
C TYR A 150 -2.45 -1.33 14.16
N ILE A 151 -1.43 -0.94 13.40
CA ILE A 151 -0.01 -1.16 13.71
C ILE A 151 0.71 0.19 13.81
N TYR A 152 1.78 0.26 14.58
CA TYR A 152 2.67 1.42 14.60
C TYR A 152 3.73 1.31 13.50
N ALA A 153 3.68 2.19 12.52
CA ALA A 153 4.59 2.18 11.37
C ALA A 153 5.03 3.59 10.96
N LYS A 154 6.06 3.66 10.11
CA LYS A 154 6.54 4.89 9.46
C LYS A 154 6.27 4.81 7.96
N PRO A 155 5.02 5.03 7.52
CA PRO A 155 4.71 5.07 6.10
C PRO A 155 5.43 6.22 5.40
N TYR A 156 5.51 6.17 4.08
CA TYR A 156 5.99 7.28 3.28
C TYR A 156 5.17 7.45 2.02
N HIS A 157 5.06 8.70 1.59
CA HIS A 157 4.61 9.10 0.27
C HIS A 157 5.69 9.99 -0.33
N LEU A 158 6.35 9.53 -1.40
CA LEU A 158 7.42 10.28 -2.06
C LEU A 158 6.98 10.62 -3.49
N HIS A 159 6.89 11.91 -3.80
CA HIS A 159 6.71 12.40 -5.15
C HIS A 159 8.07 12.65 -5.77
N GLU A 160 8.37 12.03 -6.90
CA GLU A 160 9.61 12.21 -7.64
C GLU A 160 9.38 12.75 -9.05
N LYS A 161 10.25 13.66 -9.47
CA LYS A 161 10.29 14.21 -10.83
C LYS A 161 11.50 13.63 -11.57
N GLU A 162 11.30 13.21 -12.81
CA GLU A 162 12.38 12.77 -13.69
C GLU A 162 13.03 13.98 -14.35
N TYR A 163 14.36 13.97 -14.34
CA TYR A 163 15.20 14.97 -14.98
C TYR A 163 16.11 14.31 -16.00
N TYR A 164 16.30 14.98 -17.13
CA TYR A 164 17.28 14.63 -18.14
C TYR A 164 18.49 15.56 -18.04
N CYS A 165 19.68 14.98 -17.91
CA CYS A 165 20.92 15.73 -17.72
C CYS A 165 21.89 15.56 -18.88
N THR A 166 22.61 16.64 -19.21
CA THR A 166 23.72 16.61 -20.16
C THR A 166 25.01 17.03 -19.45
N ALA A 167 25.98 16.12 -19.34
CA ALA A 167 27.32 16.40 -18.79
C ALA A 167 27.43 16.68 -17.28
N GLY A 168 26.35 16.72 -16.49
CA GLY A 168 26.39 16.88 -15.03
C GLY A 168 25.01 17.13 -14.40
N LEU A 169 24.91 17.12 -13.05
CA LEU A 169 23.65 17.39 -12.32
C LEU A 169 23.20 18.86 -12.40
N GLU A 170 24.15 19.74 -12.66
CA GLU A 170 23.97 21.19 -12.88
C GLU A 170 23.27 21.51 -14.22
N ASN A 171 23.25 20.57 -15.17
CA ASN A 171 22.70 20.78 -16.52
C ASN A 171 21.51 19.85 -16.77
N CYS A 172 20.50 19.92 -15.91
CA CYS A 172 19.35 19.03 -15.96
C CYS A 172 18.05 19.79 -16.19
N VAL A 173 17.19 19.23 -17.03
CA VAL A 173 15.84 19.76 -17.32
C VAL A 173 14.79 18.73 -16.93
N PRO A 174 13.66 19.14 -16.35
CA PRO A 174 12.57 18.23 -16.03
C PRO A 174 12.03 17.63 -17.33
N THR A 175 11.78 16.32 -17.34
CA THR A 175 11.20 15.64 -18.51
C THR A 175 9.68 15.74 -18.54
N GLY A 176 9.08 16.16 -17.43
CA GLY A 176 7.65 16.14 -17.18
C GLY A 176 7.14 14.76 -16.71
N LYS A 177 7.96 13.71 -16.73
CA LYS A 177 7.57 12.45 -16.10
C LYS A 177 7.72 12.56 -14.59
N GLU A 178 6.72 12.04 -13.91
CA GLU A 178 6.66 12.05 -12.46
C GLU A 178 6.26 10.65 -11.98
N ARG A 179 6.63 10.32 -10.75
CA ARG A 179 6.18 9.10 -10.09
C ARG A 179 5.96 9.33 -8.62
N ILE A 180 5.10 8.52 -8.04
CA ILE A 180 4.87 8.44 -6.60
C ILE A 180 5.33 7.07 -6.11
N LEU A 181 5.96 7.06 -4.95
CA LEU A 181 6.33 5.86 -4.21
C LEU A 181 5.59 5.86 -2.87
N GLU A 182 4.81 4.82 -2.62
CA GLU A 182 4.18 4.58 -1.33
C GLU A 182 4.69 3.28 -0.72
N GLY A 183 4.97 3.31 0.57
CA GLY A 183 5.51 2.16 1.28
C GLY A 183 5.67 2.44 2.77
N VAL A 184 6.37 1.55 3.45
CA VAL A 184 6.73 1.70 4.86
C VAL A 184 8.24 1.73 4.99
N ASN A 185 8.77 2.71 5.73
CA ASN A 185 10.19 2.79 6.03
C ASN A 185 10.59 1.91 7.21
N ASP A 186 9.70 1.81 8.20
CA ASP A 186 9.92 0.99 9.39
C ASP A 186 8.62 0.61 10.09
N ILE A 187 8.65 -0.51 10.81
CA ILE A 187 7.53 -1.02 11.62
C ILE A 187 8.02 -1.18 13.05
N LYS A 188 7.25 -0.64 13.99
CA LYS A 188 7.62 -0.72 15.40
C LYS A 188 7.46 -2.17 15.86
N THR A 189 8.53 -2.74 16.38
CA THR A 189 8.53 -4.09 16.93
C THR A 189 9.11 -4.14 18.35
N VAL A 190 8.72 -5.15 19.12
CA VAL A 190 9.27 -5.47 20.44
C VAL A 190 9.66 -6.94 20.52
N GLY A 191 10.63 -7.25 21.38
CA GLY A 191 11.05 -8.63 21.65
C GLY A 191 11.40 -9.41 20.37
N ASN A 192 10.76 -10.56 20.19
CA ASN A 192 10.95 -11.47 19.05
C ASN A 192 10.16 -11.02 17.81
N LYS A 193 10.34 -9.76 17.39
CA LYS A 193 9.69 -9.19 16.19
C LYS A 193 8.15 -9.14 16.24
N GLU A 194 7.60 -9.06 17.44
CA GLU A 194 6.17 -8.77 17.62
C GLU A 194 5.90 -7.32 17.19
N ILE A 195 4.98 -7.12 16.25
CA ILE A 195 4.56 -5.79 15.81
C ILE A 195 3.79 -5.10 16.94
N VAL A 196 4.21 -3.88 17.26
CA VAL A 196 3.47 -3.06 18.21
C VAL A 196 2.23 -2.50 17.50
N GLY A 197 1.06 -2.79 18.05
CA GLY A 197 -0.23 -2.36 17.55
C GLY A 197 -1.35 -2.81 18.48
N GLY A 198 -2.58 -2.51 18.08
CA GLY A 198 -3.74 -2.72 18.93
C GLY A 198 -5.06 -2.69 18.18
N SER A 199 -6.13 -2.75 18.97
CA SER A 199 -7.51 -2.55 18.54
C SER A 199 -8.02 -1.29 19.21
N SER A 200 -8.83 -0.50 18.51
CA SER A 200 -9.48 0.69 19.04
C SER A 200 -10.97 0.65 18.76
N GLU A 201 -11.76 1.11 19.71
CA GLU A 201 -13.17 1.45 19.50
C GLU A 201 -13.27 2.74 18.66
N GLY A 202 -14.37 2.88 17.94
CA GLY A 202 -14.60 3.99 17.01
C GLY A 202 -13.89 3.81 15.67
N LEU A 203 -13.84 4.88 14.89
CA LEU A 203 -13.11 4.91 13.62
C LEU A 203 -11.78 5.67 13.81
N PRO A 204 -10.80 5.49 12.89
CA PRO A 204 -9.71 6.45 12.73
C PRO A 204 -10.23 7.89 12.63
N SER A 205 -9.35 8.88 12.83
CA SER A 205 -9.75 10.30 12.81
C SER A 205 -10.62 10.64 11.60
N SER A 206 -11.60 11.54 11.78
CA SER A 206 -12.58 11.87 10.75
C SER A 206 -11.95 12.33 9.43
N ASP A 207 -10.80 13.00 9.50
CA ASP A 207 -10.05 13.45 8.33
C ASP A 207 -9.48 12.27 7.54
N ILE A 208 -8.93 11.27 8.24
CA ILE A 208 -8.44 10.03 7.62
C ILE A 208 -9.61 9.25 7.00
N MET A 209 -10.70 9.05 7.74
CA MET A 209 -11.86 8.30 7.23
C MET A 209 -12.50 8.94 6.01
N LYS A 210 -12.64 10.28 6.01
CA LYS A 210 -13.15 11.01 4.85
C LYS A 210 -12.28 10.77 3.61
N LEU A 211 -10.97 10.65 3.77
CA LEU A 211 -10.04 10.41 2.68
C LEU A 211 -10.04 8.95 2.23
N ILE A 212 -10.15 7.99 3.16
CA ILE A 212 -10.36 6.58 2.84
C ILE A 212 -11.62 6.45 1.99
N TYR A 213 -12.77 6.93 2.47
CA TYR A 213 -14.04 6.85 1.73
C TYR A 213 -14.00 7.53 0.36
N LYS A 214 -13.24 8.62 0.23
CA LYS A 214 -13.08 9.32 -1.06
C LYS A 214 -12.28 8.50 -2.08
N GLY A 215 -11.38 7.63 -1.61
CA GLY A 215 -10.54 6.79 -2.45
C GLY A 215 -11.08 5.38 -2.66
N THR A 216 -12.28 5.07 -2.14
CA THR A 216 -12.84 3.71 -2.14
C THR A 216 -14.29 3.65 -2.61
N ALA A 217 -14.63 2.57 -3.29
CA ALA A 217 -15.99 2.14 -3.54
C ALA A 217 -16.33 0.88 -2.71
N MET A 218 -17.52 0.83 -2.12
CA MET A 218 -18.00 -0.38 -1.45
C MET A 218 -18.42 -1.43 -2.45
N ARG A 219 -17.93 -2.66 -2.27
CA ARG A 219 -18.31 -3.83 -3.07
C ARG A 219 -18.87 -4.91 -2.17
N TYR A 220 -19.99 -5.48 -2.58
CA TYR A 220 -20.51 -6.68 -1.94
C TYR A 220 -19.48 -7.80 -2.06
N SER A 221 -19.22 -8.49 -0.96
CA SER A 221 -18.29 -9.61 -0.90
C SER A 221 -19.04 -10.92 -0.67
N ASP A 222 -19.73 -11.04 0.47
CA ASP A 222 -20.38 -12.29 0.88
C ASP A 222 -21.49 -12.03 1.91
N SER A 223 -22.20 -13.08 2.31
CA SER A 223 -23.12 -13.09 3.45
C SER A 223 -22.69 -14.13 4.47
N LEU A 224 -22.71 -13.79 5.75
CA LEU A 224 -22.39 -14.70 6.85
C LEU A 224 -23.64 -15.05 7.65
N GLY A 225 -24.03 -16.32 7.64
CA GLY A 225 -24.99 -16.86 8.60
C GLY A 225 -24.49 -16.76 10.04
N VAL A 226 -25.40 -17.02 10.98
CA VAL A 226 -25.05 -17.12 12.40
C VAL A 226 -24.02 -18.25 12.59
N ASP A 227 -23.01 -17.98 13.41
CA ASP A 227 -21.83 -18.81 13.67
C ASP A 227 -20.92 -19.06 12.45
N GLU A 228 -21.21 -18.46 11.30
CA GLU A 228 -20.35 -18.58 10.12
C GLU A 228 -19.17 -17.61 10.19
N SER A 229 -18.05 -18.05 9.62
CA SER A 229 -16.84 -17.23 9.50
C SER A 229 -16.25 -17.33 8.11
N LYS A 230 -15.56 -16.27 7.70
CA LYS A 230 -14.89 -16.18 6.41
C LYS A 230 -13.52 -15.51 6.58
N SER A 231 -12.51 -16.09 5.93
CA SER A 231 -11.17 -15.52 5.90
C SER A 231 -11.15 -14.20 5.12
N LEU A 232 -10.30 -13.26 5.54
CA LEU A 232 -10.09 -12.00 4.82
C LEU A 232 -9.67 -12.21 3.35
N ALA A 233 -8.85 -13.22 3.08
CA ALA A 233 -8.40 -13.54 1.72
C ALA A 233 -9.55 -13.82 0.76
N LEU A 234 -10.55 -14.60 1.20
CA LEU A 234 -11.72 -14.91 0.38
C LEU A 234 -12.61 -13.68 0.20
N LEU A 235 -12.84 -12.90 1.27
CA LEU A 235 -13.65 -11.69 1.18
C LEU A 235 -13.08 -10.68 0.17
N ILE A 236 -11.76 -10.46 0.25
CA ILE A 236 -11.04 -9.58 -0.67
C ILE A 236 -11.11 -10.11 -2.10
N SER A 237 -10.87 -11.41 -2.29
CA SER A 237 -10.94 -12.06 -3.61
C SER A 237 -12.34 -11.93 -4.24
N ASP A 238 -13.39 -12.11 -3.44
CA ASP A 238 -14.77 -12.04 -3.91
C ASP A 238 -15.18 -10.61 -4.28
N ALA A 239 -14.73 -9.62 -3.50
CA ALA A 239 -15.04 -8.20 -3.74
C ALA A 239 -14.28 -7.57 -4.91
N SER A 240 -13.06 -8.05 -5.17
CA SER A 240 -12.08 -7.31 -5.97
C SER A 240 -11.49 -8.12 -7.13
N GLY A 241 -11.64 -9.45 -7.13
CA GLY A 241 -11.14 -10.38 -8.15
C GLY A 241 -9.97 -11.26 -7.69
N SER A 242 -9.64 -12.29 -8.48
CA SER A 242 -8.69 -13.34 -8.07
C SER A 242 -7.22 -12.90 -7.99
N CYS A 243 -6.82 -11.82 -8.66
CA CYS A 243 -5.42 -11.37 -8.67
C CYS A 243 -5.01 -10.59 -7.40
N LEU A 244 -5.92 -10.34 -6.46
CA LEU A 244 -5.64 -9.57 -5.23
C LEU A 244 -5.12 -10.39 -4.07
N ILE A 245 -5.20 -11.71 -4.20
CA ILE A 245 -4.60 -12.60 -3.21
C ILE A 245 -3.10 -12.27 -3.05
N ASP A 246 -2.46 -11.80 -4.12
CA ASP A 246 -1.06 -11.37 -4.12
C ASP A 246 -0.86 -10.00 -3.43
N PHE A 247 -1.85 -9.12 -3.46
CA PHE A 247 -1.78 -7.79 -2.83
C PHE A 247 -1.98 -7.86 -1.30
N GLY A 248 -2.81 -8.80 -0.83
CA GLY A 248 -3.00 -9.01 0.60
C GLY A 248 -3.93 -8.00 1.26
N ILE A 249 -3.59 -7.56 2.48
CA ILE A 249 -4.33 -6.54 3.23
C ILE A 249 -3.86 -5.15 2.79
N GLY A 250 -4.71 -4.34 2.17
CA GLY A 250 -4.29 -3.01 1.74
C GLY A 250 -4.32 -1.98 2.87
N ILE A 251 -3.24 -1.19 2.95
CA ILE A 251 -3.05 -0.10 3.91
C ILE A 251 -3.27 1.25 3.21
N PRO A 252 -4.08 2.18 3.77
CA PRO A 252 -4.44 3.45 3.15
C PRO A 252 -3.33 4.53 3.23
N ILE A 253 -2.13 4.27 2.69
CA ILE A 253 -1.00 5.21 2.78
C ILE A 253 -1.30 6.55 2.14
N GLY A 254 -1.95 6.56 0.97
CA GLY A 254 -2.34 7.79 0.30
C GLY A 254 -3.27 8.65 1.14
N ALA A 255 -4.28 8.04 1.78
CA ALA A 255 -5.21 8.76 2.66
C ALA A 255 -4.50 9.33 3.90
N LEU A 256 -3.59 8.55 4.52
CA LEU A 256 -2.77 9.03 5.63
C LEU A 256 -1.89 10.21 5.22
N ALA A 257 -1.26 10.12 4.05
CA ALA A 257 -0.38 11.16 3.54
C ALA A 257 -1.15 12.47 3.27
N VAL A 258 -2.33 12.39 2.65
CA VAL A 258 -3.18 13.56 2.45
C VAL A 258 -3.65 14.15 3.78
N ALA A 259 -4.10 13.32 4.72
CA ALA A 259 -4.61 13.76 6.02
C ALA A 259 -3.55 14.47 6.86
N LEU A 260 -2.33 13.91 6.89
CA LEU A 260 -1.29 14.28 7.85
C LEU A 260 -0.21 15.21 7.27
N SER A 261 -0.28 15.54 5.98
CA SER A 261 0.67 16.44 5.33
C SER A 261 0.37 17.94 5.53
N GLY A 262 -0.77 18.28 6.12
CA GLY A 262 -1.19 19.67 6.29
C GLY A 262 -1.57 20.35 4.96
N GLY A 263 -2.00 19.56 3.97
CA GLY A 263 -2.51 20.05 2.68
C GLY A 263 -1.47 20.18 1.57
N THR A 264 -0.24 19.68 1.76
CA THR A 264 0.77 19.69 0.69
C THR A 264 0.54 18.58 -0.34
N ILE A 265 -0.12 17.49 0.04
CA ILE A 265 -0.41 16.36 -0.86
C ILE A 265 -1.80 16.51 -1.48
N PRO A 266 -1.94 16.40 -2.81
CA PRO A 266 -3.23 16.50 -3.49
C PRO A 266 -4.22 15.42 -3.07
N ALA A 267 -5.51 15.79 -2.96
CA ALA A 267 -6.54 14.91 -2.45
C ALA A 267 -6.89 13.69 -3.33
N TRP A 268 -6.41 13.62 -4.57
CA TRP A 268 -6.57 12.44 -5.42
C TRP A 268 -5.63 11.29 -5.00
N VAL A 269 -4.53 11.59 -4.30
CA VAL A 269 -3.60 10.59 -3.75
C VAL A 269 -4.28 9.65 -2.76
N ALA A 270 -5.40 10.05 -2.16
CA ALA A 270 -6.08 9.31 -1.10
C ALA A 270 -6.46 7.85 -1.47
N GLY A 271 -6.68 7.55 -2.75
CA GLY A 271 -6.97 6.18 -3.22
C GLY A 271 -5.74 5.28 -3.38
N LEU A 272 -4.53 5.80 -3.16
CA LEU A 272 -3.31 5.00 -3.19
C LEU A 272 -3.13 4.22 -1.88
N SER A 273 -2.66 2.98 -2.01
CA SER A 273 -2.51 2.03 -0.92
C SER A 273 -1.35 1.07 -1.20
N ILE A 274 -0.90 0.37 -0.18
CA ILE A 274 0.12 -0.69 -0.29
C ILE A 274 -0.41 -2.00 0.29
N GLY A 275 0.10 -3.13 -0.17
CA GLY A 275 -0.29 -4.44 0.31
C GLY A 275 0.48 -4.90 1.55
N ILE A 276 -0.15 -5.72 2.38
CA ILE A 276 0.51 -6.62 3.34
C ILE A 276 0.22 -8.04 2.88
N HIS A 277 1.23 -8.74 2.39
CA HIS A 277 1.10 -10.12 1.91
C HIS A 277 2.27 -10.98 2.42
N TYR A 278 2.24 -12.27 2.08
CA TYR A 278 3.23 -13.24 2.54
C TYR A 278 4.06 -13.77 1.38
N ASP A 279 5.38 -13.87 1.58
CA ASP A 279 6.28 -14.58 0.66
C ASP A 279 6.13 -16.09 0.90
N SER A 280 5.18 -16.72 0.22
CA SER A 280 5.12 -18.17 0.17
C SER A 280 4.88 -18.64 -1.26
N SER A 281 5.74 -19.53 -1.74
CA SER A 281 5.71 -20.12 -3.09
C SER A 281 4.50 -21.03 -3.36
N SER A 282 3.57 -21.14 -2.41
CA SER A 282 2.37 -21.95 -2.52
C SER A 282 1.27 -21.39 -1.61
N SER A 283 0.22 -20.85 -2.24
CA SER A 283 -1.14 -20.57 -1.73
C SER A 283 -1.28 -19.64 -0.52
N LEU A 284 -1.93 -18.49 -0.76
CA LEU A 284 -2.94 -17.82 0.09
C LEU A 284 -2.74 -17.97 1.61
N ASN A 285 -2.07 -17.00 2.24
CA ASN A 285 -1.88 -16.98 3.69
C ASN A 285 -2.19 -15.62 4.33
N ILE A 286 -3.22 -14.88 3.90
CA ILE A 286 -3.71 -13.78 4.76
C ILE A 286 -4.43 -14.41 5.95
N TYR A 287 -3.77 -14.46 7.11
CA TYR A 287 -4.41 -14.92 8.33
C TYR A 287 -5.25 -13.80 8.95
N GLY A 288 -6.50 -14.12 9.28
CA GLY A 288 -7.52 -13.17 9.68
C GLY A 288 -8.86 -13.53 9.09
N GLY A 289 -9.91 -12.94 9.62
CA GLY A 289 -11.27 -13.18 9.15
C GLY A 289 -12.29 -12.29 9.80
N ILE A 290 -13.54 -12.58 9.46
CA ILE A 290 -14.71 -12.06 10.14
C ILE A 290 -15.65 -13.23 10.44
N GLN A 291 -16.30 -13.17 11.60
CA GLN A 291 -17.26 -14.14 12.08
C GLN A 291 -18.49 -13.41 12.60
N ASN A 292 -19.66 -13.94 12.24
CA ASN A 292 -20.92 -13.52 12.81
C ASN A 292 -21.28 -14.47 13.95
N TYR A 293 -21.36 -13.97 15.18
CA TYR A 293 -21.77 -14.77 16.35
C TYR A 293 -23.29 -14.78 16.57
N GLY A 294 -24.08 -14.04 15.79
CA GLY A 294 -25.52 -13.86 16.07
C GLY A 294 -25.74 -13.19 17.43
N GLU A 295 -26.71 -13.68 18.20
CA GLU A 295 -26.91 -13.25 19.58
C GLU A 295 -25.82 -13.81 20.49
N TRP A 296 -25.01 -12.93 21.10
CA TRP A 296 -24.00 -13.34 22.06
C TRP A 296 -24.19 -12.65 23.41
N GLY A 297 -24.65 -13.44 24.39
CA GLY A 297 -24.77 -12.99 25.78
C GLY A 297 -25.90 -11.98 25.99
N GLY A 298 -27.03 -12.14 25.27
CA GLY A 298 -28.16 -11.22 25.31
C GLY A 298 -27.97 -9.93 24.51
N ILE A 299 -27.00 -9.90 23.60
CA ILE A 299 -26.67 -8.75 22.75
C ILE A 299 -26.64 -9.22 21.29
N GLY A 300 -27.23 -8.43 20.40
CA GLY A 300 -27.36 -8.78 18.98
C GLY A 300 -28.60 -9.62 18.69
N GLU A 301 -28.72 -10.03 17.44
CA GLU A 301 -29.80 -10.88 16.93
C GLU A 301 -29.21 -12.03 16.10
N ASP A 302 -29.88 -13.17 16.10
CA ASP A 302 -29.52 -14.32 15.26
C ASP A 302 -29.94 -14.08 13.80
N ILE A 303 -29.22 -13.20 13.11
CA ILE A 303 -29.47 -12.84 11.71
C ILE A 303 -28.21 -13.03 10.86
N SER A 304 -28.41 -13.19 9.55
CA SER A 304 -27.31 -13.20 8.59
C SER A 304 -26.82 -11.78 8.31
N GLU A 305 -25.53 -11.64 8.10
CA GLU A 305 -24.84 -10.36 7.91
C GLU A 305 -24.30 -10.25 6.49
N TYR A 306 -24.62 -9.18 5.78
CA TYR A 306 -24.03 -8.91 4.47
C TYR A 306 -22.71 -8.15 4.64
N ILE A 307 -21.65 -8.70 4.07
CA ILE A 307 -20.29 -8.17 4.17
C ILE A 307 -19.93 -7.41 2.91
N TYR A 308 -19.58 -6.14 3.08
CA TYR A 308 -19.05 -5.29 2.01
C TYR A 308 -17.59 -4.96 2.27
N VAL A 309 -16.76 -4.85 1.23
CA VAL A 309 -15.35 -4.47 1.33
C VAL A 309 -15.11 -3.18 0.54
N GLY A 310 -14.43 -2.21 1.16
CA GLY A 310 -13.98 -1.00 0.47
C GLY A 310 -12.79 -1.27 -0.45
N VAL A 311 -12.97 -1.06 -1.76
CA VAL A 311 -11.94 -1.27 -2.79
C VAL A 311 -11.53 0.06 -3.41
N SER A 312 -10.26 0.20 -3.78
CA SER A 312 -9.68 1.40 -4.36
C SER A 312 -10.37 1.79 -5.66
N ASP A 313 -10.57 3.08 -5.87
CA ASP A 313 -11.02 3.61 -7.16
C ASP A 313 -9.96 3.46 -8.27
N TYR A 314 -8.70 3.18 -7.89
CA TYR A 314 -7.61 2.96 -8.82
C TYR A 314 -7.46 1.48 -9.21
N THR A 315 -7.02 1.28 -10.46
CA THR A 315 -6.57 -0.02 -10.95
C THR A 315 -5.06 -0.12 -10.83
N TYR A 316 -4.59 -1.21 -10.21
CA TYR A 316 -3.19 -1.55 -9.98
C TYR A 316 -2.79 -2.69 -10.91
N HIS A 317 -1.62 -2.56 -11.52
CA HIS A 317 -0.96 -3.60 -12.27
C HIS A 317 -0.10 -4.44 -11.30
N VAL A 318 -0.56 -5.66 -10.99
CA VAL A 318 0.12 -6.61 -10.10
C VAL A 318 0.55 -7.81 -10.95
N GLY A 319 1.85 -7.93 -11.20
CA GLY A 319 2.40 -8.95 -12.10
C GLY A 319 1.83 -8.84 -13.52
N ALA A 320 1.00 -9.81 -13.91
CA ALA A 320 0.33 -9.85 -15.22
C ALA A 320 -1.18 -9.51 -15.16
N CYS A 321 -1.67 -9.06 -14.00
CA CYS A 321 -3.07 -8.75 -13.76
C CYS A 321 -3.31 -7.27 -13.47
N ASP A 322 -4.55 -6.86 -13.70
CA ASP A 322 -5.09 -5.55 -13.32
C ASP A 322 -6.14 -5.74 -12.23
N THR A 323 -6.08 -4.93 -11.18
CA THR A 323 -6.98 -5.11 -10.04
C THR A 323 -7.25 -3.87 -9.19
N GLN A 324 -8.38 -3.84 -8.47
CA GLN A 324 -8.74 -2.77 -7.53
C GLN A 324 -8.48 -3.22 -6.10
N VAL A 325 -7.57 -2.57 -5.41
CA VAL A 325 -7.03 -3.01 -4.12
C VAL A 325 -7.99 -2.73 -2.95
N PRO A 326 -8.20 -3.62 -1.97
CA PRO A 326 -8.93 -3.28 -0.75
C PRO A 326 -8.18 -2.22 0.06
N ILE A 327 -8.81 -1.08 0.38
CA ILE A 327 -8.14 -0.03 1.17
C ILE A 327 -8.63 -0.11 2.62
N GLY A 328 -7.71 -0.42 3.54
CA GLY A 328 -7.96 -0.41 4.98
C GLY A 328 -9.01 -1.43 5.44
N ILE A 329 -9.22 -2.51 4.66
CA ILE A 329 -10.31 -3.49 4.75
C ILE A 329 -11.48 -2.89 5.51
N TYR A 330 -12.14 -1.91 4.90
CA TYR A 330 -13.35 -1.35 5.48
C TYR A 330 -14.49 -2.33 5.24
N ILE A 331 -15.00 -2.92 6.34
CA ILE A 331 -16.10 -3.88 6.32
C ILE A 331 -17.35 -3.23 6.89
N GLU A 332 -18.44 -3.21 6.11
CA GLU A 332 -19.79 -3.02 6.65
C GLU A 332 -20.44 -4.40 6.81
N ALA A 333 -20.95 -4.67 8.01
CA ALA A 333 -21.88 -5.76 8.30
C ALA A 333 -23.29 -5.17 8.41
N LEU A 334 -24.23 -5.77 7.65
CA LEU A 334 -25.60 -5.28 7.43
C LEU A 334 -26.64 -6.38 7.67
#